data_AF-A0A847WV98-F1
#
_entry.id   AF-A0A847WV98-F1
#
_cell.length_a   1.000
_cell.length_b   1.000
_cell.length_c   1.000
_cell.angle_alpha   90.00
_cell.angle_beta   90.00
_cell.angle_gamma   90.00
#
_symmetry.space_group_name_H-M   'P 1'
#
loop_
_entity.id
_entity.type
_entity.pdbx_description
1 polymer ?
#
loop_
_entity_poly.entity_id
_entity_poly.type
_entity_poly.pdbx_seq_one_letter_code
_entity_poly.pdbx_strand_id
1 'polypeptide(L)'
;MVIGDKDRRFARHLFRFVVGMVEMHDPEARALAQAALAAPCKTTIRALLASGRGKPWLPSIVDALAEVGVAAAEDVLGGSDDHC
;
A
#
# COMPACT_ATOMS: atom_id res chain seq x y z
N MET A 1 14.35 9.92 -14.56
CA MET A 1 13.06 10.57 -14.28
C MET A 1 13.07 10.84 -12.80
N VAL A 2 13.18 12.11 -12.39
CA VAL A 2 13.24 12.47 -10.96
C VAL A 2 11.81 12.40 -10.42
N ILE A 3 11.57 11.41 -9.58
CA ILE A 3 10.30 11.16 -8.91
C ILE A 3 10.22 12.06 -7.68
N GLY A 4 9.06 12.70 -7.47
CA GLY A 4 8.87 13.73 -6.45
C GLY A 4 7.75 13.40 -5.46
N ASP A 5 7.41 14.36 -4.60
CA ASP A 5 6.30 14.29 -3.62
C ASP A 5 4.97 13.76 -4.20
N LYS A 6 4.76 13.89 -5.51
CA LYS A 6 3.56 13.42 -6.22
C LYS A 6 3.47 11.90 -6.27
N ASP A 7 4.59 11.20 -6.42
CA ASP A 7 4.61 9.74 -6.57
C ASP A 7 4.38 9.06 -5.20
N ARG A 8 4.90 9.65 -4.12
CA ARG A 8 4.57 9.25 -2.74
C ARG A 8 3.08 9.39 -2.42
N ARG A 9 2.47 10.50 -2.87
CA ARG A 9 1.02 10.68 -2.74
C ARG A 9 0.28 9.63 -3.56
N PHE A 10 0.70 9.38 -4.80
CA PHE A 10 0.07 8.39 -5.66
C PHE A 10 0.11 6.98 -5.05
N ALA A 11 1.28 6.50 -4.63
CA ALA A 11 1.42 5.18 -4.00
C ALA A 11 0.54 5.03 -2.74
N ARG A 12 0.46 6.08 -1.91
CA ARG A 12 -0.43 6.09 -0.74
C ARG A 12 -1.91 6.03 -1.13
N HIS A 13 -2.32 6.78 -2.17
CA HIS A 13 -3.71 6.78 -2.64
C HIS A 13 -4.09 5.44 -3.26
N LEU A 14 -3.19 4.82 -4.02
CA LEU A 14 -3.39 3.50 -4.60
C LEU A 14 -3.62 2.44 -3.51
N PHE A 15 -2.78 2.40 -2.47
CA PHE A 15 -2.98 1.50 -1.34
C PHE A 15 -4.34 1.73 -0.66
N ARG A 16 -4.69 2.98 -0.35
CA ARG A 16 -5.99 3.29 0.29
C ARG A 16 -7.17 2.89 -0.59
N PHE A 17 -7.08 3.13 -1.89
CA PHE A 17 -8.11 2.77 -2.85
C PHE A 17 -8.34 1.26 -2.88
N VAL A 18 -7.28 0.47 -3.11
CA VAL A 18 -7.41 -0.99 -3.22
C VAL A 18 -7.91 -1.60 -1.90
N VAL A 19 -7.40 -1.15 -0.75
CA VAL A 19 -7.89 -1.65 0.55
C VAL A 19 -9.34 -1.22 0.81
N GLY A 20 -9.74 -0.01 0.39
CA GLY A 20 -11.13 0.44 0.45
C GLY A 20 -12.08 -0.41 -0.39
N MET A 21 -11.63 -0.89 -1.55
CA MET A 21 -12.40 -1.85 -2.35
C MET A 21 -12.60 -3.17 -1.61
N VAL A 22 -11.59 -3.66 -0.89
CA VAL A 22 -11.73 -4.86 -0.05
C VAL A 22 -12.69 -4.63 1.11
N GLU A 23 -12.60 -3.49 1.80
CA GLU A 23 -13.54 -3.12 2.86
C GLU A 23 -14.99 -3.15 2.38
N MET A 24 -15.23 -2.58 1.20
CA MET A 24 -16.58 -2.46 0.63
C MET A 24 -17.14 -3.81 0.18
N HIS A 25 -16.32 -4.64 -0.47
CA HIS A 25 -16.81 -5.81 -1.22
C HIS A 25 -16.54 -7.19 -0.60
N ASP A 26 -15.63 -7.32 0.38
CA ASP A 26 -15.34 -8.59 1.04
C ASP A 26 -15.71 -8.52 2.54
N PRO A 27 -16.90 -9.02 2.94
CA PRO A 27 -17.34 -9.02 4.34
C PRO A 27 -16.40 -9.77 5.28
N GLU A 28 -15.73 -10.82 4.81
CA GLU A 28 -14.82 -11.64 5.62
C GLU A 28 -13.52 -10.87 5.92
N ALA A 29 -13.07 -10.06 4.98
CA ALA A 29 -11.85 -9.25 5.12
C ALA A 29 -12.11 -7.83 5.64
N ARG A 30 -13.37 -7.39 5.75
CA ARG A 30 -13.75 -6.01 6.07
C ARG A 30 -13.07 -5.45 7.32
N ALA A 31 -13.10 -6.19 8.43
CA ALA A 31 -12.49 -5.73 9.69
C ALA A 31 -10.96 -5.54 9.56
N LEU A 32 -10.29 -6.41 8.79
CA LEU A 32 -8.85 -6.30 8.54
C LEU A 32 -8.52 -5.14 7.60
N ALA A 33 -9.35 -4.93 6.57
CA ALA A 33 -9.24 -3.79 5.67
C ALA A 33 -9.41 -2.45 6.42
N GLN A 34 -10.41 -2.36 7.31
CA GLN A 34 -10.61 -1.19 8.17
C GLN A 34 -9.39 -0.93 9.07
N ALA A 35 -8.85 -1.98 9.71
CA ALA A 35 -7.67 -1.85 10.54
C ALA A 35 -6.45 -1.36 9.75
N ALA A 36 -6.26 -1.87 8.52
CA ALA A 36 -5.18 -1.44 7.62
C ALA A 36 -5.34 0.00 7.11
N LEU A 37 -6.57 0.47 6.90
CA LEU A 37 -6.87 1.85 6.50
C LEU A 37 -6.68 2.86 7.63
N ALA A 38 -7.11 2.49 8.84
CA ALA A 38 -7.03 3.32 10.04
C ALA A 38 -5.57 3.44 10.54
N ALA A 39 -4.85 2.32 10.59
CA ALA A 39 -3.48 2.25 11.09
C ALA A 39 -2.64 1.28 10.24
N PRO A 40 -2.14 1.72 9.07
CA PRO A 40 -1.29 0.89 8.23
C PRO A 40 0.03 0.59 8.95
N CYS A 41 0.24 -0.66 9.35
CA CYS A 41 1.47 -1.12 10.00
C CYS A 41 1.75 -2.58 9.65
N LYS A 42 2.94 -3.08 10.03
CA LYS A 42 3.35 -4.47 9.73
C LYS A 42 2.29 -5.50 10.14
N THR A 43 1.60 -5.29 11.25
CA THR A 43 0.63 -6.24 11.80
C THR A 43 -0.65 -6.24 10.98
N THR A 44 -1.23 -5.06 10.72
CA THR A 44 -2.50 -4.94 9.98
C THR A 44 -2.33 -5.33 8.51
N ILE A 45 -1.21 -4.94 7.89
CA ILE A 45 -0.87 -5.31 6.51
C ILE A 45 -0.68 -6.83 6.38
N ARG A 46 0.12 -7.46 7.27
CA ARG A 46 0.33 -8.91 7.20
C ARG A 46 -0.93 -9.71 7.45
N ALA A 47 -1.78 -9.27 8.37
CA ALA A 47 -3.06 -9.92 8.64
C ALA A 47 -3.98 -9.86 7.40
N LEU A 48 -4.06 -8.71 6.74
CA LEU A 48 -4.81 -8.53 5.50
C LEU A 48 -4.26 -9.39 4.34
N LEU A 49 -2.93 -9.46 4.19
CA LEU A 49 -2.31 -10.33 3.18
C LEU A 49 -2.56 -11.82 3.44
N ALA A 50 -2.55 -12.22 4.72
CA ALA A 50 -2.85 -13.60 5.10
C ALA A 50 -4.31 -13.98 4.81
N SER A 51 -5.26 -13.08 5.08
CA SER A 51 -6.68 -13.29 4.77
C SER A 51 -6.97 -13.28 3.26
N GLY A 52 -6.10 -12.65 2.47
CA GLY A 52 -6.24 -12.58 1.01
C GLY A 52 -5.80 -13.82 0.25
N ARG A 53 -5.24 -14.85 0.91
CA ARG A 53 -4.78 -16.05 0.20
C ARG A 53 -5.92 -16.71 -0.56
N GLY A 54 -5.76 -16.83 -1.88
CA GLY A 54 -6.77 -17.38 -2.79
C GLY A 54 -7.89 -16.40 -3.17
N LYS A 55 -7.86 -15.15 -2.67
CA LYS A 55 -8.83 -14.12 -3.01
C LYS A 55 -8.38 -13.33 -4.26
N PRO A 56 -9.31 -12.92 -5.14
CA PRO A 56 -8.98 -12.24 -6.40
C PRO A 56 -8.42 -10.83 -6.20
N TRP A 57 -8.64 -10.21 -5.04
CA TRP A 57 -8.16 -8.86 -4.72
C TRP A 57 -6.72 -8.82 -4.20
N LEU A 58 -6.14 -9.97 -3.81
CA LEU A 58 -4.79 -10.02 -3.22
C LEU A 58 -3.70 -9.47 -4.15
N PRO A 59 -3.65 -9.81 -5.45
CA PRO A 59 -2.67 -9.25 -6.37
C PRO A 59 -2.65 -7.72 -6.36
N SER A 60 -3.82 -7.08 -6.39
CA SER A 60 -3.91 -5.61 -6.37
C SER A 60 -3.36 -4.99 -5.09
N ILE A 61 -3.51 -5.64 -3.93
CA ILE A 61 -2.90 -5.16 -2.68
C ILE A 61 -1.37 -5.30 -2.74
N VAL A 62 -0.88 -6.42 -3.27
CA VAL A 62 0.56 -6.65 -3.43
C VAL A 62 1.17 -5.60 -4.37
N ASP A 63 0.53 -5.32 -5.50
CA ASP A 63 0.98 -4.28 -6.43
C ASP A 63 1.00 -2.90 -5.77
N ALA A 64 -0.06 -2.54 -5.05
CA ALA A 64 -0.11 -1.28 -4.32
C ALA A 64 0.99 -1.16 -3.24
N LEU A 65 1.32 -2.25 -2.55
CA LEU A 65 2.41 -2.30 -1.59
C LEU A 65 3.79 -2.24 -2.28
N ALA A 66 3.93 -2.82 -3.47
CA ALA A 66 5.15 -2.73 -4.26
C ALA A 66 5.41 -1.28 -4.67
N GLU A 67 4.39 -0.55 -5.14
CA GLU A 67 4.52 0.89 -5.45
C GLU A 67 4.94 1.72 -4.24
N VAL A 68 4.37 1.44 -3.06
CA VAL A 68 4.81 2.06 -1.80
C VAL A 68 6.27 1.72 -1.50
N GLY A 69 6.68 0.47 -1.73
CA GLY A 69 8.04 0.00 -1.54
C GLY A 69 9.03 0.66 -2.50
N VAL A 70 8.68 0.84 -3.78
CA VAL A 70 9.50 1.54 -4.78
C VAL A 70 9.69 2.98 -4.38
N ALA A 71 8.61 3.70 -4.06
CA ALA A 71 8.70 5.10 -3.62
C ALA A 71 9.57 5.25 -2.36
N ALA A 72 9.46 4.32 -1.40
CA ALA A 72 10.31 4.33 -0.20
C ALA A 72 11.77 3.94 -0.47
N ALA A 73 12.02 3.01 -1.39
CA ALA A 73 13.35 2.59 -1.78
C ALA A 73 14.08 3.72 -2.53
N GLU A 74 13.37 4.48 -3.36
CA GLU A 74 13.92 5.67 -4.02
C GLU A 74 14.33 6.74 -3.01
N ASP A 75 13.53 6.97 -1.95
CA ASP A 75 13.93 7.89 -0.87
C ASP A 75 15.22 7.43 -0.15
N VAL A 76 15.41 6.11 0.02
CA VAL A 76 16.57 5.54 0.75
C VAL A 76 17.81 5.40 -0.13
N LEU A 77 17.63 4.98 -1.39
CA LEU A 77 18.71 4.61 -2.32
C LEU A 77 19.06 5.73 -3.29
N GLY A 78 18.10 6.60 -3.61
CA GLY A 78 18.24 7.69 -4.57
C GLY A 78 19.10 8.84 -4.04
N GLY A 79 19.26 8.95 -2.72
CA GLY A 79 20.01 10.02 -2.08
C GLY A 79 19.31 11.37 -2.25
N SER A 80 19.36 12.22 -1.22
CA SER A 80 19.08 13.64 -1.41
C SER A 80 20.05 14.16 -2.46
N ASP A 81 19.58 14.42 -3.68
CA ASP A 81 20.24 15.38 -4.57
C ASP A 81 20.05 16.78 -3.95
N ASP A 82 20.68 17.00 -2.80
CA ASP A 82 21.14 18.31 -2.36
C ASP A 82 22.23 18.73 -3.35
N HIS A 83 21.80 19.34 -4.45
CA HIS A 83 22.68 20.18 -5.25
C HIS A 83 22.29 21.63 -5.01
N CYS A 84 23.21 22.31 -4.31
CA CYS A 84 23.41 23.74 -4.09
C CYS A 84 22.65 24.68 -5.03
#